data_AF-A0A067JZY1-F1
#
_entry.id   AF-A0A067JZY1-F1
#
_cell.length_a   1.000
_cell.length_b   1.000
_cell.length_c   1.000
_cell.angle_alpha   90.00
_cell.angle_beta   90.00
_cell.angle_gamma   90.00
#
_symmetry.space_group_name_H-M   'P 1'
#
loop_
_entity.id
_entity.type
_entity.pdbx_description
1 polymer ?
#
loop_
_entity_poly.entity_id
_entity_poly.type
_entity_poly.pdbx_seq_one_letter_code
_entity_poly.pdbx_strand_id
1 'polypeptide(L)'
;MAFLRSVTTTTKTAIAASAIPAAFAFSSIASPSQSSHPNHKSHSLSFLSISTSSLRSPARFGLAKNLVQPPSAVSMDTSTSDLKTTSQEDVILPELLTEFMVDMKCEGCVNAVKTKLQTVNGVKNVEVDLGNQVVRVLGSSPVKTMTEALEQTGRNARLIGQGVPEDFLVSAAVAEFKGPDIFGVVRFAQVNMELARVEANFSGLSPGKHGWTINEFGDLTRGAASTGKVYNPTNQATGKEPLGDLGTLEVDEKGEAFFSGVKQKLRVVDLIGRSVVVYGTEDKSDSGLTAAVIARSAGVGENYKKLCTCDGTTIWESSNKDFVTSKV
;
A
#
# COMPACT_ATOMS: atom_id res chain seq x y z
N MET A 1 74.78 -6.43 -25.23
CA MET A 1 75.30 -7.44 -24.27
C MET A 1 74.20 -7.63 -23.22
N ALA A 2 73.34 -8.66 -23.33
CA ALA A 2 73.50 -10.01 -22.74
C ALA A 2 73.65 -9.93 -21.20
N PHE A 3 72.80 -10.52 -20.34
CA PHE A 3 72.24 -11.88 -20.33
C PHE A 3 70.94 -11.99 -19.50
N LEU A 4 70.16 -13.03 -19.80
CA LEU A 4 68.99 -13.57 -19.10
C LEU A 4 69.26 -14.01 -17.64
N ARG A 5 68.20 -14.10 -16.82
CA ARG A 5 67.73 -15.39 -16.26
C ARG A 5 66.31 -15.33 -15.68
N SER A 6 65.55 -16.36 -16.04
CA SER A 6 64.19 -16.72 -15.66
C SER A 6 64.19 -17.62 -14.41
N VAL A 7 63.13 -17.58 -13.60
CA VAL A 7 62.78 -18.66 -12.66
C VAL A 7 61.29 -18.97 -12.80
N THR A 8 61.01 -20.08 -13.49
CA THR A 8 59.76 -20.84 -13.47
C THR A 8 59.76 -21.76 -12.25
N THR A 9 58.63 -21.85 -11.55
CA THR A 9 58.35 -23.00 -10.69
C THR A 9 56.99 -23.57 -11.06
N THR A 10 57.03 -24.79 -11.60
CA THR A 10 55.89 -25.64 -11.93
C THR A 10 55.88 -26.76 -10.90
N THR A 11 54.75 -26.98 -10.21
CA THR A 11 54.47 -28.27 -9.56
C THR A 11 53.08 -28.73 -9.92
N LYS A 12 53.04 -29.93 -10.47
CA LYS A 12 51.90 -30.68 -10.99
C LYS A 12 51.25 -31.53 -9.88
N THR A 13 49.94 -31.74 -10.06
CA THR A 13 49.14 -32.96 -9.86
C THR A 13 49.01 -33.60 -8.46
N ALA A 14 47.75 -33.74 -8.02
CA ALA A 14 47.21 -35.06 -7.67
C ALA A 14 45.68 -35.10 -7.90
N ILE A 15 45.25 -36.15 -8.60
CA ILE A 15 43.88 -36.58 -8.86
C ILE A 15 43.46 -37.51 -7.72
N ALA A 16 42.24 -37.38 -7.20
CA ALA A 16 41.54 -38.50 -6.55
C ALA A 16 40.03 -38.37 -6.74
N ALA A 17 39.45 -39.43 -7.29
CA ALA A 17 38.05 -39.58 -7.62
C ALA A 17 37.26 -40.28 -6.50
N SER A 18 35.93 -40.15 -6.62
CA SER A 18 34.85 -41.03 -6.15
C SER A 18 34.62 -41.22 -4.64
N ALA A 19 33.43 -40.85 -4.17
CA ALA A 19 32.35 -41.82 -3.92
C ALA A 19 31.04 -41.11 -3.51
N ILE A 20 29.96 -41.47 -4.19
CA ILE A 20 28.56 -41.19 -3.87
C ILE A 20 28.04 -42.37 -3.01
N PRO A 21 27.18 -42.13 -2.02
CA PRO A 21 26.09 -43.04 -1.72
C PRO A 21 24.76 -42.28 -1.81
N ALA A 22 23.92 -42.61 -2.79
CA ALA A 22 22.89 -43.66 -2.73
C ALA A 22 21.59 -43.13 -2.10
N ALA A 23 20.58 -43.06 -2.96
CA ALA A 23 19.23 -42.60 -2.72
C ALA A 23 18.47 -43.49 -1.74
N PHE A 24 17.61 -42.89 -0.93
CA PHE A 24 16.43 -43.55 -0.38
C PHE A 24 15.20 -43.04 -1.13
N ALA A 25 14.76 -43.84 -2.10
CA ALA A 25 13.43 -43.77 -2.66
C ALA A 25 12.53 -44.69 -1.82
N PHE A 26 11.44 -44.14 -1.27
CA PHE A 26 10.28 -44.92 -0.87
C PHE A 26 9.15 -44.57 -1.83
N SER A 27 8.74 -45.57 -2.62
CA SER A 27 7.59 -45.52 -3.50
C SER A 27 6.65 -46.67 -3.16
N SER A 28 5.35 -46.41 -3.34
CA SER A 28 4.18 -47.32 -3.39
C SER A 28 3.70 -47.85 -2.03
N ILE A 29 2.41 -47.84 -1.70
CA ILE A 29 1.27 -48.38 -2.48
C ILE A 29 0.00 -47.51 -2.29
N ALA A 30 -0.80 -47.42 -3.35
CA ALA A 30 -2.14 -46.84 -3.35
C ALA A 30 -3.25 -47.91 -3.40
N SER A 31 -4.45 -47.52 -2.91
CA SER A 31 -5.82 -47.97 -3.27
C SER A 31 -6.50 -49.02 -2.36
N PRO A 32 -7.85 -49.23 -2.43
CA PRO A 32 -8.93 -48.28 -2.10
C PRO A 32 -10.08 -48.94 -1.26
N SER A 33 -10.97 -48.17 -0.62
CA SER A 33 -12.37 -48.57 -0.29
C SER A 33 -13.12 -47.39 0.35
N GLN A 34 -14.09 -46.79 -0.36
CA GLN A 34 -15.55 -47.01 -0.24
C GLN A 34 -16.23 -46.44 1.03
N SER A 35 -16.92 -45.32 0.79
CA SER A 35 -18.29 -44.95 1.22
C SER A 35 -18.82 -45.41 2.59
N SER A 36 -19.28 -44.44 3.38
CA SER A 36 -20.66 -44.43 3.87
C SER A 36 -21.07 -43.06 4.42
N HIS A 37 -22.22 -42.57 3.95
CA HIS A 37 -23.02 -41.53 4.60
C HIS A 37 -23.39 -41.94 6.04
N PRO A 38 -23.70 -40.95 6.89
CA PRO A 38 -25.10 -40.90 7.29
C PRO A 38 -25.67 -39.48 7.24
N ASN A 39 -26.81 -39.41 6.55
CA ASN A 39 -27.83 -38.39 6.68
C ASN A 39 -28.65 -38.76 7.92
N HIS A 40 -28.86 -37.85 8.88
CA HIS A 40 -30.17 -37.65 9.51
C HIS A 40 -30.20 -36.60 10.63
N LYS A 41 -31.25 -35.78 10.52
CA LYS A 41 -32.11 -35.22 11.57
C LYS A 41 -31.73 -33.86 12.15
N SER A 42 -32.44 -32.88 11.59
CA SER A 42 -32.97 -31.72 12.28
C SER A 42 -33.56 -32.10 13.64
N HIS A 43 -33.22 -31.32 14.65
CA HIS A 43 -34.10 -31.08 15.78
C HIS A 43 -34.27 -29.58 15.96
N SER A 44 -35.49 -29.15 15.63
CA SER A 44 -36.13 -27.95 16.11
C SER A 44 -36.07 -27.90 17.63
N LEU A 45 -35.62 -26.77 18.18
CA LEU A 45 -36.03 -26.32 19.50
C LEU A 45 -36.43 -24.84 19.39
N SER A 46 -37.73 -24.64 19.40
CA SER A 46 -38.38 -23.36 19.60
C SER A 46 -38.64 -23.15 21.09
N PHE A 47 -38.72 -21.87 21.47
CA PHE A 47 -39.35 -21.31 22.67
C PHE A 47 -38.70 -21.59 24.03
N LEU A 48 -38.25 -20.49 24.67
CA LEU A 48 -38.82 -20.06 25.95
C LEU A 48 -38.65 -18.56 26.11
N SER A 49 -39.77 -17.87 25.91
CA SER A 49 -40.06 -16.50 26.29
C SER A 49 -40.07 -16.42 27.82
N ILE A 50 -39.38 -15.43 28.39
CA ILE A 50 -39.63 -14.99 29.77
C ILE A 50 -40.13 -13.56 29.70
N SER A 51 -41.37 -13.37 30.14
CA SER A 51 -42.01 -12.09 30.37
C SER A 51 -42.55 -12.09 31.79
N THR A 52 -42.09 -11.15 32.61
CA THR A 52 -42.72 -10.64 33.85
C THR A 52 -41.87 -9.43 34.28
N SER A 53 -42.31 -8.31 34.83
CA SER A 53 -43.59 -7.62 34.96
C SER A 53 -43.26 -6.32 35.72
N SER A 54 -43.76 -5.18 35.24
CA SER A 54 -44.26 -4.01 35.99
C SER A 54 -43.74 -3.75 37.43
N LEU A 55 -43.22 -2.55 37.69
CA LEU A 55 -43.70 -1.71 38.81
C LEU A 55 -43.57 -0.21 38.51
N ARG A 56 -44.57 0.55 38.95
CA ARG A 56 -44.89 1.95 38.62
C ARG A 56 -44.84 2.81 39.89
N SER A 57 -44.14 3.95 39.86
CA SER A 57 -44.45 5.27 40.47
C SER A 57 -44.60 5.41 42.02
N PRO A 58 -44.78 6.64 42.62
CA PRO A 58 -44.78 8.04 42.12
C PRO A 58 -44.09 9.15 43.00
N ALA A 59 -44.03 10.40 42.45
CA ALA A 59 -44.29 11.75 43.04
C ALA A 59 -43.43 12.33 44.20
N ARG A 60 -43.26 13.65 44.45
CA ARG A 60 -43.53 14.97 43.82
C ARG A 60 -42.94 16.09 44.75
N PHE A 61 -42.88 17.33 44.23
CA PHE A 61 -42.80 18.67 44.89
C PHE A 61 -41.41 19.13 45.36
N GLY A 62 -40.95 20.38 45.19
CA GLY A 62 -41.51 21.60 44.60
C GLY A 62 -40.81 22.86 45.20
N LEU A 63 -40.79 23.97 44.43
CA LEU A 63 -40.70 25.39 44.85
C LEU A 63 -39.34 26.17 44.87
N ALA A 64 -39.16 26.96 43.81
CA ALA A 64 -39.01 28.44 43.71
C ALA A 64 -37.82 29.24 44.33
N LYS A 65 -37.12 29.90 43.39
CA LYS A 65 -36.68 31.33 43.27
C LYS A 65 -36.03 32.05 44.47
N ASN A 66 -34.84 32.61 44.21
CA ASN A 66 -34.59 34.05 44.37
C ASN A 66 -33.40 34.56 43.52
N LEU A 67 -33.58 35.74 42.93
CA LEU A 67 -32.60 36.55 42.20
C LEU A 67 -31.52 37.12 43.12
N VAL A 68 -30.26 37.16 42.68
CA VAL A 68 -29.32 38.28 42.89
C VAL A 68 -28.32 38.32 41.71
N GLN A 69 -28.10 39.50 41.14
CA GLN A 69 -27.01 39.85 40.21
C GLN A 69 -25.95 40.64 41.01
N PRO A 70 -24.64 40.56 40.73
CA PRO A 70 -23.96 41.65 39.98
C PRO A 70 -22.66 41.16 39.23
N PRO A 71 -21.71 42.03 38.83
CA PRO A 71 -21.63 42.71 37.54
C PRO A 71 -20.48 42.19 36.62
N SER A 72 -20.50 42.69 35.39
CA SER A 72 -19.57 42.47 34.27
C SER A 72 -18.07 42.60 34.62
N ALA A 73 -17.23 41.75 34.01
CA ALA A 73 -15.93 42.15 33.44
C ALA A 73 -15.29 41.05 32.54
N VAL A 74 -14.80 41.50 31.39
CA VAL A 74 -13.75 40.96 30.50
C VAL A 74 -14.05 39.77 29.59
N SER A 75 -14.33 40.10 28.33
CA SER A 75 -14.19 39.26 27.13
C SER A 75 -12.73 38.80 26.97
N MET A 76 -12.51 37.49 26.89
CA MET A 76 -11.30 36.92 26.27
C MET A 76 -11.74 36.25 24.97
N ASP A 77 -11.25 36.80 23.86
CA ASP A 77 -11.40 36.24 22.53
C ASP A 77 -10.90 34.80 22.51
N THR A 78 -11.83 33.86 22.35
CA THR A 78 -11.48 32.51 21.92
C THR A 78 -11.26 32.63 20.41
N SER A 79 -10.00 32.63 20.00
CA SER A 79 -9.64 32.46 18.60
C SER A 79 -10.14 31.08 18.16
N THR A 80 -11.29 31.08 17.50
CA THR A 80 -11.75 30.01 16.63
C THR A 80 -10.68 29.80 15.56
N SER A 81 -9.77 28.85 15.77
CA SER A 81 -8.97 28.32 14.67
C SER A 81 -9.87 27.36 13.90
N ASP A 82 -10.69 27.92 13.02
CA ASP A 82 -11.32 27.20 11.93
C ASP A 82 -10.21 26.52 11.13
N LEU A 83 -10.02 25.21 11.34
CA LEU A 83 -9.31 24.36 10.41
C LEU A 83 -10.22 24.14 9.20
N LYS A 84 -10.27 25.18 8.37
CA LYS A 84 -10.74 25.11 7.00
C LYS A 84 -9.67 24.37 6.21
N THR A 85 -9.93 23.09 5.95
CA THR A 85 -9.20 22.29 4.96
C THR A 85 -9.17 23.07 3.66
N THR A 86 -7.99 23.59 3.35
CA THR A 86 -7.72 24.42 2.18
C THR A 86 -7.08 23.52 1.13
N SER A 87 -7.63 23.62 -0.08
CA SER A 87 -7.09 23.22 -1.37
C SER A 87 -5.57 23.01 -1.41
N GLN A 88 -5.13 21.89 -1.99
CA GLN A 88 -3.80 21.62 -2.57
C GLN A 88 -2.72 22.69 -2.27
N GLU A 89 -2.19 22.69 -1.05
CA GLU A 89 -0.86 23.26 -0.81
C GLU A 89 0.17 22.17 -1.14
N ASP A 90 1.31 22.57 -1.69
CA ASP A 90 2.47 21.71 -1.95
C ASP A 90 2.94 21.05 -0.64
N VAL A 91 2.31 19.92 -0.27
CA VAL A 91 2.75 19.11 0.86
C VAL A 91 4.11 18.55 0.49
N ILE A 92 5.16 19.15 1.05
CA ILE A 92 6.53 18.67 0.90
C ILE A 92 6.56 17.26 1.49
N LEU A 93 6.68 16.25 0.63
CA LEU A 93 6.80 14.88 1.08
C LEU A 93 8.15 14.70 1.78
N PRO A 94 8.24 13.86 2.81
CA PRO A 94 9.51 13.52 3.41
C PRO A 94 10.40 12.80 2.40
N GLU A 95 11.71 12.97 2.57
CA GLU A 95 12.71 12.26 1.78
C GLU A 95 12.56 10.74 1.97
N LEU A 96 12.62 10.01 0.86
CA LEU A 96 12.53 8.56 0.84
C LEU A 96 13.41 8.03 -0.29
N LEU A 97 14.00 6.85 -0.09
CA LEU A 97 14.68 6.14 -1.17
C LEU A 97 13.64 5.40 -2.02
N THR A 98 13.67 5.68 -3.33
CA THR A 98 12.80 5.07 -4.34
C THR A 98 13.66 4.39 -5.39
N GLU A 99 13.41 3.12 -5.64
CA GLU A 99 14.18 2.30 -6.58
C GLU A 99 13.33 1.95 -7.79
N PHE A 100 13.84 2.31 -8.97
CA PHE A 100 13.26 1.98 -10.27
C PHE A 100 14.17 1.01 -11.00
N MET A 101 13.55 0.10 -11.73
CA MET A 101 14.24 -0.57 -12.83
C MET A 101 13.97 0.26 -14.09
N VAL A 102 15.02 0.54 -14.87
CA VAL A 102 14.96 1.38 -16.09
C VAL A 102 15.75 0.73 -17.22
N ASP A 103 15.16 0.55 -18.42
CA ASP A 103 15.88 -0.04 -19.56
C ASP A 103 17.04 0.85 -20.02
N MET A 104 18.27 0.44 -19.68
CA MET A 104 19.51 1.13 -20.01
C MET A 104 20.51 0.13 -20.57
N LYS A 105 21.23 0.52 -21.65
CA LYS A 105 22.15 -0.36 -22.40
C LYS A 105 23.55 0.24 -22.57
N CYS A 106 23.76 1.49 -22.19
CA CYS A 106 25.04 2.17 -22.33
C CYS A 106 25.17 3.35 -21.35
N GLU A 107 26.38 3.89 -21.22
CA GLU A 107 26.68 5.07 -20.40
C GLU A 107 25.93 6.34 -20.86
N GLY A 108 25.64 6.46 -22.16
CA GLY A 108 24.80 7.52 -22.67
C GLY A 108 23.38 7.48 -22.08
N CYS A 109 22.84 6.28 -21.84
CA CYS A 109 21.56 6.12 -21.16
C CYS A 109 21.62 6.56 -19.70
N VAL A 110 22.70 6.20 -19.00
CA VAL A 110 22.94 6.59 -17.61
C VAL A 110 22.94 8.11 -17.48
N ASN A 111 23.70 8.79 -18.33
CA ASN A 111 23.79 10.26 -18.33
C ASN A 111 22.45 10.94 -18.63
N ALA A 112 21.70 10.43 -19.62
CA ALA A 112 20.38 10.97 -19.96
C ALA A 112 19.39 10.85 -18.79
N VAL A 113 19.33 9.67 -18.15
CA VAL A 113 18.46 9.41 -16.99
C VAL A 113 18.85 10.29 -15.80
N LYS A 114 20.14 10.33 -15.46
CA LYS A 114 20.63 11.11 -14.31
C LYS A 114 20.37 12.60 -14.51
N THR A 115 20.71 13.14 -15.68
CA THR A 115 20.49 14.56 -16.00
C THR A 115 19.01 14.91 -15.93
N LYS A 116 18.13 14.06 -16.49
CA LYS A 116 16.69 14.30 -16.46
C LYS A 116 16.13 14.29 -15.04
N LEU A 117 16.47 13.30 -14.22
CA LEU A 117 15.99 13.22 -12.84
C LEU A 117 16.50 14.37 -11.96
N GLN A 118 17.72 14.84 -12.17
CA GLN A 118 18.27 15.99 -11.43
C GLN A 118 17.52 17.31 -11.70
N THR A 119 16.76 17.40 -12.79
CA THR A 119 15.89 18.57 -13.05
C THR A 119 14.54 18.50 -12.33
N VAL A 120 14.21 17.35 -11.73
CA VAL A 120 12.93 17.16 -11.04
C VAL A 120 13.00 17.77 -9.65
N ASN A 121 12.06 18.66 -9.32
CA ASN A 121 11.96 19.26 -8.00
C ASN A 121 11.73 18.19 -6.92
N GLY A 122 12.52 18.24 -5.84
CA GLY A 122 12.48 17.30 -4.74
C GLY A 122 13.49 16.15 -4.85
N VAL A 123 14.16 15.98 -6.01
CA VAL A 123 15.25 15.00 -6.16
C VAL A 123 16.52 15.55 -5.52
N LYS A 124 17.11 14.77 -4.60
CA LYS A 124 18.33 15.13 -3.86
C LYS A 124 19.55 14.36 -4.34
N ASN A 125 19.40 13.06 -4.56
CA ASN A 125 20.46 12.22 -5.09
C ASN A 125 19.91 11.20 -6.08
N VAL A 126 20.71 10.86 -7.09
CA VAL A 126 20.41 9.85 -8.11
C VAL A 126 21.62 8.94 -8.27
N GLU A 127 21.42 7.67 -7.96
CA GLU A 127 22.39 6.60 -8.17
C GLU A 127 21.90 5.71 -9.29
N VAL A 128 22.81 5.32 -10.19
CA VAL A 128 22.49 4.49 -11.34
C VAL A 128 23.43 3.31 -11.36
N ASP A 129 22.85 2.11 -11.40
CA ASP A 129 23.55 0.86 -11.59
C ASP A 129 23.18 0.32 -12.97
N LEU A 130 24.07 0.55 -13.95
CA LEU A 130 23.86 0.10 -15.32
C LEU A 130 23.86 -1.43 -15.43
N GLY A 131 24.66 -2.13 -14.62
CA GLY A 131 24.77 -3.59 -14.66
C GLY A 131 23.45 -4.26 -14.28
N ASN A 132 22.78 -3.73 -13.26
CA ASN A 132 21.48 -4.23 -12.84
C ASN A 132 20.29 -3.53 -13.53
N GLN A 133 20.54 -2.44 -14.25
CA GLN A 133 19.53 -1.56 -14.87
C GLN A 133 18.64 -0.87 -13.83
N VAL A 134 19.26 -0.40 -12.74
CA VAL A 134 18.57 0.13 -11.57
C VAL A 134 18.90 1.59 -11.38
N VAL A 135 17.90 2.38 -11.00
CA VAL A 135 18.02 3.79 -10.67
C VAL A 135 17.44 4.00 -9.28
N ARG A 136 18.27 4.46 -8.34
CA ARG A 136 17.84 4.82 -6.99
C ARG A 136 17.78 6.33 -6.88
N VAL A 137 16.67 6.82 -6.38
CA VAL A 137 16.42 8.25 -6.18
C VAL A 137 16.13 8.49 -4.72
N LEU A 138 16.95 9.33 -4.09
CA LEU A 138 16.65 9.89 -2.78
C LEU A 138 16.00 11.25 -2.99
N GLY A 139 14.82 11.46 -2.43
CA GLY A 139 14.12 12.74 -2.54
C GLY A 139 12.69 12.73 -2.03
N SER A 140 12.03 13.88 -2.22
CA SER A 140 10.64 14.15 -1.86
C SER A 140 9.69 14.14 -3.06
N SER A 141 10.17 13.93 -4.28
CA SER A 141 9.32 13.93 -5.48
C SER A 141 8.33 12.75 -5.48
N PRO A 142 7.07 12.93 -5.92
CA PRO A 142 6.11 11.84 -6.14
C PRO A 142 6.65 10.76 -7.09
N VAL A 143 6.25 9.50 -6.88
CA VAL A 143 6.60 8.38 -7.77
C VAL A 143 6.13 8.65 -9.19
N LYS A 144 4.89 9.16 -9.35
CA LYS A 144 4.33 9.52 -10.66
C LYS A 144 5.25 10.48 -11.41
N THR A 145 5.66 11.58 -10.77
CA THR A 145 6.54 12.59 -11.36
C THR A 145 7.90 12.01 -11.76
N MET A 146 8.49 11.15 -10.92
CA MET A 146 9.77 10.49 -11.25
C MET A 146 9.62 9.49 -12.40
N THR A 147 8.54 8.70 -12.43
CA THR A 147 8.24 7.77 -13.52
C THR A 147 8.06 8.50 -14.84
N GLU A 148 7.25 9.56 -14.87
CA GLU A 148 7.04 10.39 -16.07
C GLU A 148 8.36 11.02 -16.56
N ALA A 149 9.21 11.50 -15.64
CA ALA A 149 10.51 12.04 -15.98
C ALA A 149 11.43 10.98 -16.60
N LEU A 150 11.41 9.74 -16.10
CA LEU A 150 12.16 8.63 -16.66
C LEU A 150 11.65 8.24 -18.05
N GLU A 151 10.33 8.14 -18.22
CA GLU A 151 9.67 7.81 -19.49
C GLU A 151 9.94 8.86 -20.58
N GLN A 152 10.00 10.15 -20.21
CA GLN A 152 10.39 11.24 -21.11
C GLN A 152 11.81 11.08 -21.68
N THR A 153 12.64 10.21 -21.11
CA THR A 153 13.95 9.88 -21.69
C THR A 153 13.86 8.83 -22.81
N GLY A 154 12.67 8.33 -23.11
CA GLY A 154 12.42 7.25 -24.09
C GLY A 154 12.71 5.86 -23.54
N ARG A 155 12.62 5.67 -22.21
CA ARG A 155 12.95 4.41 -21.52
C ARG A 155 11.76 3.91 -20.72
N ASN A 156 11.55 2.60 -20.73
CA ASN A 156 10.61 1.96 -19.83
C ASN A 156 11.17 2.04 -18.41
N ALA A 157 10.34 2.50 -17.48
CA ALA A 157 10.66 2.62 -16.07
C ALA A 157 9.59 1.93 -15.23
N ARG A 158 10.03 1.16 -14.24
CA ARG A 158 9.13 0.45 -13.32
C ARG A 158 9.60 0.65 -11.90
N LEU A 159 8.69 1.05 -11.02
CA LEU A 159 8.96 1.07 -9.59
C LEU A 159 9.19 -0.36 -9.07
N ILE A 160 10.31 -0.60 -8.39
CA ILE A 160 10.65 -1.91 -7.83
C ILE A 160 10.88 -1.89 -6.32
N GLY A 161 11.10 -0.72 -5.71
CA GLY A 161 11.25 -0.61 -4.26
C GLY A 161 11.01 0.79 -3.73
N GLN A 162 10.49 0.88 -2.51
CA GLN A 162 10.40 2.14 -1.74
C GLN A 162 10.70 1.88 -0.27
N GLY A 163 11.37 2.80 0.40
CA GLY A 163 11.58 2.67 1.84
C GLY A 163 12.90 3.21 2.35
N VAL A 164 13.16 2.92 3.61
CA VAL A 164 14.47 3.07 4.25
C VAL A 164 14.96 1.66 4.58
N PRO A 165 15.80 1.05 3.72
CA PRO A 165 16.11 -0.39 3.78
C PRO A 165 16.85 -0.81 5.06
N GLU A 166 17.52 0.13 5.74
CA GLU A 166 18.24 -0.16 6.99
C GLU A 166 17.33 -0.18 8.22
N ASP A 167 16.15 0.45 8.15
CA ASP A 167 15.31 0.71 9.33
C ASP A 167 14.08 -0.21 9.44
N PHE A 168 13.58 -0.74 8.32
CA PHE A 168 12.29 -1.44 8.28
C PHE A 168 12.32 -2.73 7.46
N LEU A 169 11.90 -3.84 8.07
CA LEU A 169 11.69 -5.13 7.38
C LEU A 169 10.49 -5.13 6.41
N VAL A 170 9.53 -4.25 6.63
CA VAL A 170 8.38 -4.04 5.74
C VAL A 170 8.27 -2.55 5.51
N SER A 171 8.96 -2.07 4.48
CA SER A 171 9.02 -0.64 4.18
C SER A 171 7.96 -0.18 3.19
N ALA A 172 7.32 -1.09 2.46
CA ALA A 172 6.34 -0.73 1.42
C ALA A 172 5.13 -1.68 1.36
N ALA A 173 4.00 -1.12 0.94
CA ALA A 173 2.78 -1.87 0.63
C ALA A 173 2.06 -1.25 -0.56
N VAL A 174 1.21 -2.05 -1.21
CA VAL A 174 0.44 -1.63 -2.38
C VAL A 174 -0.97 -2.23 -2.34
N ALA A 175 -1.97 -1.45 -2.73
CA ALA A 175 -3.31 -1.93 -3.05
C ALA A 175 -3.61 -1.62 -4.52
N GLU A 176 -4.01 -2.63 -5.28
CA GLU A 176 -4.28 -2.52 -6.72
C GLU A 176 -5.76 -2.79 -7.02
N PHE A 177 -6.40 -1.81 -7.65
CA PHE A 177 -7.75 -1.89 -8.19
C PHE A 177 -7.63 -2.27 -9.66
N LYS A 178 -8.19 -3.44 -10.04
CA LYS A 178 -7.99 -4.07 -11.35
C LYS A 178 -9.21 -4.02 -12.27
N GLY A 179 -10.17 -3.13 -11.99
CA GLY A 179 -11.39 -3.00 -12.78
C GLY A 179 -12.54 -3.95 -12.35
N PRO A 180 -13.57 -4.12 -13.20
CA PRO A 180 -13.57 -3.75 -14.63
C PRO A 180 -13.66 -2.26 -14.92
N ASP A 181 -14.31 -1.47 -14.05
CA ASP A 181 -14.58 -0.05 -14.33
C ASP A 181 -13.54 0.89 -13.70
N ILE A 182 -13.11 0.58 -12.47
CA ILE A 182 -12.18 1.42 -11.69
C ILE A 182 -10.83 0.73 -11.62
N PHE A 183 -9.81 1.39 -12.18
CA PHE A 183 -8.43 0.99 -12.07
C PHE A 183 -7.69 1.96 -11.16
N GLY A 184 -6.73 1.46 -10.40
CA GLY A 184 -5.95 2.33 -9.54
C GLY A 184 -4.89 1.60 -8.74
N VAL A 185 -3.94 2.36 -8.24
CA VAL A 185 -2.84 1.86 -7.42
C VAL A 185 -2.65 2.82 -6.26
N VAL A 186 -2.69 2.28 -5.05
CA VAL A 186 -2.37 3.01 -3.81
C VAL A 186 -1.10 2.42 -3.24
N ARG A 187 -0.10 3.26 -2.99
CA ARG A 187 1.22 2.89 -2.47
C ARG A 187 1.40 3.50 -1.10
N PHE A 188 1.91 2.68 -0.19
CA PHE A 188 2.30 3.08 1.15
C PHE A 188 3.80 2.85 1.29
N ALA A 189 4.52 3.84 1.79
CA ALA A 189 5.93 3.68 2.12
C ALA A 189 6.22 4.22 3.52
N GLN A 190 6.89 3.40 4.33
CA GLN A 190 7.28 3.76 5.69
C GLN A 190 8.45 4.73 5.62
N VAL A 191 8.28 5.89 6.25
CA VAL A 191 9.33 6.91 6.37
C VAL A 191 10.03 6.78 7.71
N ASN A 192 9.24 6.70 8.78
CA ASN A 192 9.70 6.38 10.13
C ASN A 192 8.55 5.72 10.92
N MET A 193 8.74 5.36 12.18
CA MET A 193 7.72 4.68 13.00
C MET A 193 6.40 5.46 13.20
N GLU A 194 6.38 6.76 12.94
CA GLU A 194 5.23 7.65 13.14
C GLU A 194 4.69 8.25 11.83
N LEU A 195 5.27 7.92 10.68
CA LEU A 195 4.93 8.56 9.41
C LEU A 195 5.02 7.57 8.25
N ALA A 196 3.93 7.47 7.48
CA ALA A 196 3.92 6.81 6.20
C ALA A 196 3.56 7.81 5.09
N ARG A 197 4.23 7.66 3.96
CA ARG A 197 3.87 8.33 2.71
C ARG A 197 2.80 7.52 2.01
N VAL A 198 1.79 8.20 1.48
CA VAL A 198 0.66 7.61 0.77
C VAL A 198 0.56 8.27 -0.59
N GLU A 199 0.58 7.47 -1.65
CA GLU A 199 0.41 7.93 -3.03
C GLU A 199 -0.66 7.10 -3.71
N ALA A 200 -1.56 7.75 -4.44
CA ALA A 200 -2.61 7.06 -5.17
C ALA A 200 -2.78 7.63 -6.57
N ASN A 201 -3.09 6.74 -7.50
CA ASN A 201 -3.52 7.09 -8.84
C ASN A 201 -4.74 6.21 -9.19
N PHE A 202 -5.83 6.85 -9.62
CA PHE A 202 -7.06 6.18 -10.03
C PHE A 202 -7.49 6.66 -11.41
N SER A 203 -8.17 5.78 -12.14
CA SER A 203 -8.84 6.06 -13.40
C SER A 203 -10.18 5.33 -13.47
N GLY A 204 -11.19 5.94 -14.07
CA GLY A 204 -12.52 5.37 -14.21
C GLY A 204 -13.48 5.67 -13.05
N LEU A 205 -13.12 6.62 -12.17
CA LEU A 205 -14.04 7.16 -11.19
C LEU A 205 -14.97 8.20 -11.83
N SER A 206 -16.15 8.42 -11.25
CA SER A 206 -16.99 9.55 -11.65
C SER A 206 -16.33 10.88 -11.25
N PRO A 207 -16.44 11.94 -12.06
CA PRO A 207 -15.94 13.26 -11.67
C PRO A 207 -16.58 13.75 -10.37
N GLY A 208 -15.77 14.39 -9.51
CA GLY A 208 -16.21 14.94 -8.23
C GLY A 208 -15.47 14.36 -7.02
N LYS A 209 -16.10 14.47 -5.85
CA LYS A 209 -15.50 14.12 -4.56
C LYS A 209 -15.84 12.70 -4.14
N HIS A 210 -14.81 11.94 -3.79
CA HIS A 210 -14.92 10.56 -3.33
C HIS A 210 -14.24 10.40 -1.97
N GLY A 211 -14.94 9.85 -0.99
CA GLY A 211 -14.33 9.41 0.24
C GLY A 211 -13.43 8.20 0.00
N TRP A 212 -12.38 8.04 0.80
CA TRP A 212 -11.57 6.83 0.77
C TRP A 212 -10.94 6.54 2.13
N THR A 213 -10.80 5.26 2.44
CA THR A 213 -10.40 4.78 3.76
C THR A 213 -9.56 3.51 3.67
N ILE A 214 -8.91 3.16 4.77
CA ILE A 214 -8.38 1.83 5.07
C ILE A 214 -9.36 1.17 6.03
N ASN A 215 -9.88 0.01 5.67
CA ASN A 215 -10.81 -0.75 6.48
C ASN A 215 -10.13 -1.93 7.20
N GLU A 216 -10.80 -2.47 8.21
CA GLU A 216 -10.24 -3.46 9.12
C GLU A 216 -9.78 -4.76 8.44
N PHE A 217 -10.52 -5.24 7.44
CA PHE A 217 -10.32 -6.56 6.84
C PHE A 217 -10.09 -6.45 5.33
N GLY A 218 -9.13 -7.25 4.83
CA GLY A 218 -8.97 -7.52 3.40
C GLY A 218 -9.92 -8.60 2.87
N ASP A 219 -11.15 -8.66 3.36
CA ASP A 219 -12.18 -9.58 2.87
C ASP A 219 -12.96 -8.92 1.73
N LEU A 220 -12.74 -9.41 0.50
CA LEU A 220 -13.40 -8.94 -0.72
C LEU A 220 -14.53 -9.88 -1.19
N THR A 221 -14.97 -10.85 -0.37
CA THR A 221 -16.04 -11.81 -0.75
C THR A 221 -17.36 -11.14 -1.14
N ARG A 222 -17.63 -9.94 -0.62
CA ARG A 222 -18.75 -9.08 -1.00
C ARG A 222 -18.28 -7.67 -1.38
N GLY A 223 -17.12 -7.57 -2.03
CA GLY A 223 -16.51 -6.29 -2.38
C GLY A 223 -16.22 -5.45 -1.14
N ALA A 224 -16.47 -4.15 -1.21
CA ALA A 224 -16.22 -3.23 -0.09
C ALA A 224 -17.07 -3.54 1.17
N ALA A 225 -18.26 -4.12 1.00
CA ALA A 225 -19.19 -4.42 2.10
C ALA A 225 -18.69 -5.49 3.09
N SER A 226 -17.71 -6.31 2.72
CA SER A 226 -17.10 -7.33 3.60
C SER A 226 -15.83 -6.84 4.31
N THR A 227 -15.38 -5.61 4.07
CA THR A 227 -14.09 -5.10 4.59
C THR A 227 -14.13 -4.64 6.05
N GLY A 228 -15.29 -4.66 6.70
CA GLY A 228 -15.45 -4.21 8.08
C GLY A 228 -15.53 -2.69 8.21
N LYS A 229 -15.19 -2.16 9.39
CA LYS A 229 -15.23 -0.71 9.65
C LYS A 229 -13.93 -0.04 9.21
N VAL A 230 -13.91 1.30 9.24
CA VAL A 230 -12.67 2.07 9.07
C VAL A 230 -11.68 1.70 10.16
N TYR A 231 -10.44 1.40 9.75
CA TYR A 231 -9.37 0.97 10.62
C TYR A 231 -9.06 2.01 11.70
N ASN A 232 -9.22 1.62 12.97
CA ASN A 232 -8.89 2.49 14.11
C ASN A 232 -8.35 1.67 15.29
N PRO A 233 -7.05 1.32 15.32
CA PRO A 233 -6.50 0.41 16.31
C PRO A 233 -6.53 0.98 17.74
N THR A 234 -6.54 2.30 17.90
CA THR A 234 -6.46 2.93 19.22
C THR A 234 -7.83 3.16 19.87
N ASN A 235 -8.95 2.86 19.18
CA ASN A 235 -10.32 3.07 19.68
C ASN A 235 -10.48 4.36 20.52
N GLN A 236 -9.84 5.45 20.08
CA GLN A 236 -9.91 6.70 20.81
C GLN A 236 -11.34 7.21 20.71
N ALA A 237 -12.11 7.04 21.78
CA ALA A 237 -13.50 7.47 21.93
C ALA A 237 -13.65 9.01 22.01
N THR A 238 -12.71 9.76 21.43
CA THR A 238 -12.55 11.20 21.58
C THR A 238 -12.74 11.92 20.26
N GLY A 239 -13.84 11.67 19.53
CA GLY A 239 -14.26 12.46 18.36
C GLY A 239 -13.20 12.70 17.26
N LYS A 240 -12.09 11.97 17.27
CA LYS A 240 -10.98 12.11 16.32
C LYS A 240 -11.25 11.21 15.14
N GLU A 241 -10.91 11.72 13.96
CA GLU A 241 -10.99 11.00 12.71
C GLU A 241 -10.28 9.63 12.83
N PRO A 242 -10.91 8.53 12.40
CA PRO A 242 -10.27 7.21 12.40
C PRO A 242 -8.90 7.22 11.74
N LEU A 243 -7.95 6.42 12.24
CA LEU A 243 -6.59 6.38 11.68
C LEU A 243 -6.59 5.99 10.18
N GLY A 244 -7.49 5.08 9.81
CA GLY A 244 -7.67 4.61 8.45
C GLY A 244 -8.42 5.58 7.55
N ASP A 245 -8.96 6.70 8.05
CA ASP A 245 -9.57 7.69 7.18
C ASP A 245 -8.48 8.42 6.37
N LEU A 246 -8.58 8.40 5.03
CA LEU A 246 -7.63 9.07 4.14
C LEU A 246 -8.18 10.39 3.59
N GLY A 247 -9.37 10.81 4.01
CA GLY A 247 -10.01 12.06 3.61
C GLY A 247 -10.84 11.91 2.34
N THR A 248 -10.64 12.85 1.41
CA THR A 248 -11.41 12.97 0.16
C THR A 248 -10.44 12.98 -1.02
N LEU A 249 -10.76 12.18 -2.04
CA LEU A 249 -10.16 12.20 -3.37
C LEU A 249 -10.96 13.13 -4.27
N GLU A 250 -10.26 14.05 -4.93
CA GLU A 250 -10.82 14.90 -5.98
C GLU A 250 -10.56 14.23 -7.32
N VAL A 251 -11.63 13.88 -8.03
CA VAL A 251 -11.59 13.24 -9.35
C VAL A 251 -11.89 14.30 -10.41
N ASP A 252 -11.05 14.37 -11.44
CA ASP A 252 -11.21 15.32 -12.53
C ASP A 252 -12.31 14.93 -13.53
N GLU A 253 -12.56 15.78 -14.52
CA GLU A 253 -13.58 15.55 -15.56
C GLU A 253 -13.29 14.32 -16.44
N LYS A 254 -12.05 13.82 -16.45
CA LYS A 254 -11.66 12.61 -17.20
C LYS A 254 -11.83 11.34 -16.37
N GLY A 255 -12.25 11.46 -15.11
CA GLY A 255 -12.34 10.34 -14.18
C GLY A 255 -10.98 9.90 -13.64
N GLU A 256 -9.98 10.77 -13.68
CA GLU A 256 -8.64 10.55 -13.12
C GLU A 256 -8.51 11.23 -11.76
N ALA A 257 -7.85 10.57 -10.82
CA ALA A 257 -7.52 11.15 -9.53
C ALA A 257 -6.08 10.83 -9.14
N PHE A 258 -5.36 11.85 -8.66
CA PHE A 258 -4.00 11.73 -8.16
C PHE A 258 -3.91 12.29 -6.75
N PHE A 259 -3.35 11.50 -5.84
CA PHE A 259 -3.08 11.90 -4.47
C PHE A 259 -1.63 11.61 -4.12
N SER A 260 -1.01 12.56 -3.41
CA SER A 260 0.30 12.38 -2.81
C SER A 260 0.34 13.11 -1.48
N GLY A 261 0.66 12.40 -0.40
CA GLY A 261 0.65 12.98 0.93
C GLY A 261 1.28 12.08 1.98
N VAL A 262 1.09 12.46 3.23
CA VAL A 262 1.58 11.71 4.39
C VAL A 262 0.44 11.44 5.37
N LYS A 263 0.52 10.30 6.07
CA LYS A 263 -0.36 9.98 7.19
C LYS A 263 0.47 9.74 8.44
N GLN A 264 0.21 10.57 9.45
CA GLN A 264 0.82 10.41 10.77
C GLN A 264 0.26 9.19 11.49
N LYS A 265 1.10 8.55 12.31
CA LYS A 265 0.81 7.36 13.13
C LYS A 265 0.40 6.12 12.33
N LEU A 266 0.56 6.15 11.01
CA LEU A 266 0.31 5.01 10.14
C LEU A 266 1.59 4.19 10.00
N ARG A 267 1.51 2.90 10.33
CA ARG A 267 2.62 1.95 10.13
C ARG A 267 2.25 0.95 9.06
N VAL A 268 3.07 0.84 8.02
CA VAL A 268 2.86 -0.02 6.85
C VAL A 268 2.67 -1.48 7.25
N VAL A 269 3.43 -1.96 8.23
CA VAL A 269 3.31 -3.33 8.76
C VAL A 269 1.91 -3.65 9.30
N ASP A 270 1.22 -2.65 9.86
CA ASP A 270 -0.14 -2.83 10.40
C ASP A 270 -1.21 -2.82 9.32
N LEU A 271 -0.88 -2.41 8.09
CA LEU A 271 -1.82 -2.32 6.97
C LEU A 271 -1.91 -3.62 6.16
N ILE A 272 -0.91 -4.49 6.28
CA ILE A 272 -0.84 -5.70 5.46
C ILE A 272 -2.05 -6.59 5.73
N GLY A 273 -2.76 -6.97 4.67
CA GLY A 273 -3.97 -7.79 4.74
C GLY A 273 -5.25 -7.03 5.08
N ARG A 274 -5.17 -5.71 5.25
CA ARG A 274 -6.34 -4.81 5.28
C ARG A 274 -6.76 -4.42 3.87
N SER A 275 -7.74 -3.53 3.71
CA SER A 275 -8.15 -3.04 2.40
C SER A 275 -8.21 -1.52 2.33
N VAL A 276 -7.88 -0.96 1.17
CA VAL A 276 -8.30 0.39 0.81
C VAL A 276 -9.70 0.31 0.22
N VAL A 277 -10.58 1.21 0.62
CA VAL A 277 -11.96 1.35 0.12
C VAL A 277 -12.14 2.74 -0.45
N VAL A 278 -12.73 2.83 -1.64
CA VAL A 278 -13.14 4.08 -2.29
C VAL A 278 -14.66 4.11 -2.30
N TYR A 279 -15.25 5.25 -1.95
CA TYR A 279 -16.69 5.46 -1.82
C TYR A 279 -17.26 6.14 -3.06
N GLY A 280 -18.56 6.03 -3.29
CA GLY A 280 -19.22 6.67 -4.44
C GLY A 280 -19.33 8.18 -4.33
N THR A 281 -19.29 8.71 -3.11
CA THR A 281 -19.33 10.15 -2.82
C THR A 281 -18.38 10.47 -1.66
N GLU A 282 -18.30 11.74 -1.25
CA GLU A 282 -17.57 12.14 -0.04
C GLU A 282 -18.16 11.53 1.24
N ASP A 283 -19.45 11.14 1.22
CA ASP A 283 -20.08 10.45 2.34
C ASP A 283 -19.60 8.99 2.43
N LYS A 284 -19.07 8.63 3.60
CA LYS A 284 -18.51 7.30 3.93
C LYS A 284 -19.52 6.41 4.67
N SER A 285 -20.79 6.79 4.67
CA SER A 285 -21.87 6.04 5.33
C SER A 285 -22.29 4.77 4.59
N ASP A 286 -22.02 4.70 3.28
CA ASP A 286 -22.32 3.54 2.46
C ASP A 286 -21.26 2.42 2.63
N SER A 287 -21.43 1.31 1.91
CA SER A 287 -20.53 0.15 2.00
C SER A 287 -19.20 0.30 1.27
N GLY A 288 -18.98 1.40 0.55
CA GLY A 288 -17.91 1.60 -0.41
C GLY A 288 -18.30 1.16 -1.83
N LEU A 289 -17.73 1.84 -2.82
CA LEU A 289 -17.88 1.57 -4.26
C LEU A 289 -16.97 0.42 -4.70
N THR A 290 -15.71 0.44 -4.28
CA THR A 290 -14.72 -0.59 -4.60
C THR A 290 -13.68 -0.72 -3.51
N ALA A 291 -13.03 -1.88 -3.43
CA ALA A 291 -12.01 -2.16 -2.43
C ALA A 291 -10.87 -3.02 -3.00
N ALA A 292 -9.67 -2.82 -2.47
CA ALA A 292 -8.48 -3.59 -2.82
C ALA A 292 -7.68 -3.95 -1.56
N VAL A 293 -7.20 -5.19 -1.48
CA VAL A 293 -6.36 -5.64 -0.36
C VAL A 293 -4.99 -4.98 -0.44
N ILE A 294 -4.50 -4.51 0.71
CA ILE A 294 -3.17 -3.99 0.90
C ILE A 294 -2.20 -5.16 1.03
N ALA A 295 -1.42 -5.39 -0.02
CA ALA A 295 -0.39 -6.41 -0.09
C ALA A 295 1.00 -5.82 0.23
N ARG A 296 1.93 -6.70 0.60
CA ARG A 296 3.34 -6.31 0.75
C ARG A 296 3.90 -5.88 -0.61
N SER A 297 4.65 -4.79 -0.61
CA SER A 297 5.48 -4.38 -1.74
C SER A 297 6.95 -4.49 -1.33
N ALA A 298 7.82 -4.68 -2.30
CA ALA A 298 9.25 -4.74 -2.06
C ALA A 298 9.79 -3.39 -1.56
N GLY A 299 10.71 -3.46 -0.60
CA GLY A 299 11.60 -2.37 -0.22
C GLY A 299 12.72 -2.17 -1.25
N VAL A 300 13.51 -1.12 -1.05
CA VAL A 300 14.70 -0.88 -1.87
C VAL A 300 15.69 -2.01 -1.68
N GLY A 301 16.18 -2.62 -2.76
CA GLY A 301 17.12 -3.74 -2.68
C GLY A 301 16.47 -5.12 -2.68
N GLU A 302 15.14 -5.23 -2.60
CA GLU A 302 14.46 -6.51 -2.39
C GLU A 302 13.92 -7.15 -3.69
N ASN A 303 13.89 -6.43 -4.82
CA ASN A 303 13.21 -6.92 -6.03
C ASN A 303 13.91 -6.58 -7.35
N TYR A 304 14.70 -7.54 -7.85
CA TYR A 304 15.35 -7.48 -9.16
C TYR A 304 14.73 -8.44 -10.20
N LYS A 305 13.50 -8.89 -9.99
CA LYS A 305 12.85 -9.85 -10.90
C LYS A 305 12.59 -9.21 -12.27
N LYS A 306 13.15 -9.79 -13.32
CA LYS A 306 12.99 -9.35 -14.73
C LYS A 306 12.00 -10.19 -15.53
N LEU A 307 11.79 -11.45 -15.14
CA LEU A 307 10.96 -12.41 -15.87
C LEU A 307 9.82 -12.93 -15.00
N CYS A 308 8.60 -12.95 -15.53
CA CYS A 308 7.50 -13.67 -14.94
C CYS A 308 7.48 -15.12 -15.45
N THR A 309 7.52 -16.11 -14.56
CA THR A 309 7.54 -17.53 -14.93
C THR A 309 6.15 -18.06 -15.32
N CYS A 310 5.08 -17.35 -14.99
CA CYS A 310 3.71 -17.79 -15.29
C CYS A 310 3.41 -17.77 -16.79
N ASP A 311 3.94 -16.78 -17.50
CA ASP A 311 3.67 -16.49 -18.91
C ASP A 311 4.94 -16.23 -19.73
N GLY A 312 6.12 -16.18 -19.10
CA GLY A 312 7.38 -15.88 -19.77
C GLY A 312 7.52 -14.41 -20.15
N THR A 313 6.60 -13.54 -19.73
CA THR A 313 6.63 -12.12 -20.08
C THR A 313 7.79 -11.45 -19.36
N THR A 314 8.60 -10.75 -20.14
CA THR A 314 9.59 -9.83 -19.60
C THR A 314 8.83 -8.70 -18.91
N ILE A 315 9.02 -8.52 -17.60
CA ILE A 315 8.14 -7.65 -16.77
C ILE A 315 8.18 -6.17 -17.22
N TRP A 316 9.20 -5.79 -18.00
CA TRP A 316 9.34 -4.50 -18.67
C TRP A 316 8.32 -4.26 -19.79
N GLU A 317 7.79 -5.32 -20.37
CA GLU A 317 6.85 -5.32 -21.49
C GLU A 317 5.40 -5.38 -21.01
N SER A 318 5.17 -5.65 -19.72
CA SER A 318 3.84 -5.73 -19.10
C SER A 318 3.18 -4.35 -19.05
N SER A 319 2.44 -4.04 -20.09
CA SER A 319 1.53 -2.92 -20.22
C SER A 319 0.13 -3.25 -19.67
N ASN A 320 -0.74 -2.26 -19.55
CA ASN A 320 -2.15 -2.47 -19.22
C ASN A 320 -2.87 -3.47 -20.17
N LYS A 321 -2.32 -3.71 -21.37
CA LYS A 321 -2.88 -4.65 -22.35
C LYS A 321 -2.59 -6.12 -22.01
N ASP A 322 -1.60 -6.39 -21.18
CA ASP A 322 -1.19 -7.76 -20.81
C ASP A 322 -2.05 -8.33 -19.67
N PHE A 323 -2.77 -7.47 -18.96
CA PHE A 323 -3.78 -7.86 -17.99
C PHE A 323 -5.12 -8.15 -18.68
N VAL A 324 -5.13 -9.15 -19.56
CA VAL A 324 -6.39 -9.67 -20.11
C VAL A 324 -7.14 -10.37 -18.98
N THR A 325 -8.42 -10.03 -18.78
CA THR A 325 -9.32 -10.76 -17.90
C THR A 325 -9.32 -12.21 -18.36
N SER A 326 -8.71 -13.11 -17.58
CA SER A 326 -8.97 -14.52 -17.75
C SER A 326 -10.46 -14.69 -17.47
N LYS A 327 -11.24 -14.91 -18.54
CA LYS A 327 -12.60 -15.42 -18.42
C LYS A 327 -12.48 -16.80 -17.77
N VAL A 328 -12.65 -16.84 -16.46
CA VAL A 328 -12.93 -18.07 -15.72
C VAL A 328 -14.44 -18.26 -15.72
#